data_AF-A0A850AKA6-F1
#
_entry.id   AF-A0A850AKA6-F1
#
_cell.length_a   1.000
_cell.length_b   1.000
_cell.length_c   1.000
_cell.angle_alpha   90.00
_cell.angle_beta   90.00
_cell.angle_gamma   90.00
#
_symmetry.space_group_name_H-M   'P 1'
#
loop_
_entity.id
_entity.type
_entity.pdbx_description
1 polymer ?
#
loop_
_entity_poly.entity_id
_entity_poly.type
_entity_poly.pdbx_seq_one_letter_code
_entity_poly.pdbx_strand_id
1 'polypeptide(L)'
;MKNGNRPKPSEQLYKNLFWGKNDEESIQLIAEGLVCLLKNSKRLIEDTNLLVASKRFASARFLLTTANEEMAKIYILLDMCRLDFKKNESLLRKLCGSFYNHVLKHAYVELHRRGNIMVNLRHAKENWEVETTKWWPNDDPESGEPDMPHATVFSREMPLYVDYIEYDQEWWLPSNEDASSYFGKMSTLLNVLDDAMEFLKRVEFSHKTGLLEFTSLKIFHDFFQTITIKEDLSRSDLVNIYQEIGKKIFETTSIPVKYTMKSIYVGWPLYNF
;
A
#
# COMPACT_ATOMS: atom_id res chain seq x y z
N MET A 1 -24.80 3.43 21.40
CA MET A 1 -24.56 2.09 22.00
C MET A 1 -23.07 1.79 21.90
N LYS A 2 -22.35 1.65 23.03
CA LYS A 2 -20.92 1.31 23.02
C LYS A 2 -20.75 -0.17 22.67
N ASN A 3 -20.27 -0.47 21.46
CA ASN A 3 -19.84 -1.82 21.05
C ASN A 3 -18.53 -2.21 21.78
N GLY A 4 -18.57 -2.31 23.11
CA GLY A 4 -17.38 -2.50 23.96
C GLY A 4 -16.70 -3.89 23.85
N ASN A 5 -17.37 -4.88 23.25
CA ASN A 5 -16.90 -6.27 23.24
C ASN A 5 -16.60 -6.86 21.85
N ARG A 6 -16.68 -6.07 20.77
CA ARG A 6 -16.27 -6.60 19.45
C ARG A 6 -14.73 -6.57 19.37
N PRO A 7 -14.07 -7.71 19.12
CA PRO A 7 -12.62 -7.73 18.93
C PRO A 7 -12.25 -6.79 17.78
N LYS A 8 -11.21 -5.97 17.97
CA LYS A 8 -10.75 -5.07 16.91
C LYS A 8 -10.22 -5.91 15.74
N PRO A 9 -10.60 -5.62 14.48
CA PRO A 9 -10.15 -6.40 13.33
C PRO A 9 -8.62 -6.56 13.22
N SER A 10 -7.87 -5.53 13.61
CA SER A 10 -6.40 -5.56 13.66
C SER A 10 -5.85 -6.53 14.70
N GLU A 11 -6.46 -6.63 15.88
CA GLU A 11 -6.07 -7.60 16.91
C GLU A 11 -6.39 -9.03 16.46
N GLN A 12 -7.52 -9.23 15.79
CA GLN A 12 -7.88 -10.52 15.23
C GLN A 12 -6.90 -10.95 14.11
N LEU A 13 -6.52 -10.02 13.23
CA LEU A 13 -5.52 -10.29 12.19
C LEU A 13 -4.18 -10.69 12.81
N TYR A 14 -3.69 -9.97 13.81
CA TYR A 14 -2.45 -10.32 14.52
C TYR A 14 -2.53 -11.73 15.13
N LYS A 15 -3.65 -12.05 15.80
CA LYS A 15 -3.86 -13.39 16.38
C LYS A 15 -3.87 -14.48 15.30
N ASN A 16 -4.54 -14.22 14.18
CA ASN A 16 -4.63 -15.16 13.09
C ASN A 16 -3.27 -15.40 12.43
N LEU A 17 -2.45 -14.37 12.26
CA LEU A 17 -1.18 -14.48 11.55
C LEU A 17 -0.01 -14.93 12.44
N PHE A 18 0.05 -14.53 13.71
CA PHE A 18 1.28 -14.68 14.52
C PHE A 18 1.07 -15.35 15.88
N TRP A 19 -0.08 -15.17 16.52
CA TRP A 19 -0.27 -15.69 17.88
C TRP A 19 -0.27 -17.22 17.91
N GLY A 20 0.64 -17.79 18.70
CA GLY A 20 0.80 -19.23 18.87
C GLY A 20 1.34 -19.94 17.63
N LYS A 21 1.89 -19.21 16.65
CA LYS A 21 2.45 -19.75 15.41
C LYS A 21 3.95 -19.64 15.40
N ASN A 22 4.60 -20.57 14.69
CA ASN A 22 6.00 -20.42 14.32
C ASN A 22 6.13 -19.53 13.07
N ASP A 23 7.38 -19.21 12.71
CA ASP A 23 7.66 -18.30 11.60
C ASP A 23 7.20 -18.90 10.26
N GLU A 24 7.35 -20.21 10.07
CA GLU A 24 6.96 -20.89 8.83
C GLU A 24 5.44 -20.86 8.62
N GLU A 25 4.66 -21.18 9.66
CA GLU A 25 3.19 -21.09 9.63
C GLU A 25 2.73 -19.67 9.32
N SER A 26 3.39 -18.67 9.91
CA SER A 26 3.07 -17.26 9.70
C SER A 26 3.38 -16.81 8.27
N ILE A 27 4.55 -17.21 7.73
CA ILE A 27 4.96 -16.92 6.34
C ILE A 27 4.02 -17.58 5.34
N GLN A 28 3.61 -18.83 5.59
CA GLN A 28 2.66 -19.54 4.73
C GLN A 28 1.31 -18.81 4.64
N LEU A 29 0.77 -18.36 5.77
CA LEU A 29 -0.47 -17.58 5.80
C LEU A 29 -0.32 -16.23 5.10
N ILE A 30 0.84 -15.58 5.23
CA ILE A 30 1.13 -14.34 4.50
C ILE A 30 1.18 -14.60 2.99
N ALA A 31 1.83 -15.68 2.53
CA ALA A 31 1.88 -16.06 1.12
C ALA A 31 0.47 -16.25 0.52
N GLU A 32 -0.40 -16.98 1.24
CA GLU A 32 -1.80 -17.16 0.85
C GLU A 32 -2.57 -15.83 0.79
N GLY A 33 -2.34 -14.96 1.78
CA GLY A 33 -2.91 -13.61 1.83
C GLY A 33 -2.51 -12.76 0.63
N LEU A 34 -1.23 -12.79 0.23
CA LEU A 34 -0.72 -12.08 -0.95
C LEU A 34 -1.40 -12.53 -2.25
N VAL A 35 -1.65 -13.83 -2.41
CA VAL A 35 -2.38 -14.37 -3.57
C VAL A 35 -3.84 -13.90 -3.59
N CYS A 36 -4.49 -13.86 -2.42
CA CYS A 36 -5.86 -13.37 -2.31
C CYS A 36 -5.97 -11.88 -2.66
N LEU A 37 -5.03 -11.06 -2.16
CA LEU A 37 -4.96 -9.64 -2.46
C LEU A 37 -4.72 -9.39 -3.95
N LEU A 38 -3.79 -10.14 -4.58
CA LEU A 38 -3.56 -10.06 -6.02
C LEU A 38 -4.86 -10.30 -6.82
N LYS A 39 -5.59 -11.38 -6.50
CA LYS A 39 -6.85 -11.70 -7.19
C LYS A 39 -7.89 -10.60 -7.03
N ASN A 40 -8.03 -10.05 -5.82
CA ASN A 40 -9.00 -8.99 -5.56
C ASN A 40 -8.61 -7.67 -6.24
N SER A 41 -7.35 -7.24 -6.11
CA SER A 41 -6.84 -6.04 -6.77
C SER A 41 -6.98 -6.11 -8.30
N LYS A 42 -6.70 -7.28 -8.89
CA LYS A 42 -6.91 -7.51 -10.33
C LYS A 42 -8.35 -7.28 -10.74
N ARG A 43 -9.30 -7.94 -10.07
CA ARG A 43 -10.73 -7.80 -10.34
C ARG A 43 -11.17 -6.33 -10.25
N LEU A 44 -10.75 -5.61 -9.20
CA LEU A 44 -11.11 -4.21 -9.01
C LEU A 44 -10.55 -3.29 -10.11
N ILE A 45 -9.31 -3.55 -10.58
CA ILE A 45 -8.69 -2.79 -11.68
C ILE A 45 -9.38 -3.10 -13.03
N GLU A 46 -9.74 -4.35 -13.28
CA GLU A 46 -10.51 -4.74 -14.47
C GLU A 46 -11.88 -4.06 -14.50
N ASP A 47 -12.61 -4.10 -13.37
CA ASP A 47 -13.89 -3.40 -13.22
C ASP A 47 -13.74 -1.88 -13.39
N THR A 48 -12.65 -1.30 -12.86
CA THR A 48 -12.33 0.13 -13.03
C THR A 48 -12.14 0.48 -14.50
N ASN A 49 -11.40 -0.32 -15.25
CA ASN A 49 -11.20 -0.13 -16.70
C ASN A 49 -12.53 -0.11 -17.46
N LEU A 50 -13.46 -1.02 -17.13
CA LEU A 50 -14.79 -1.06 -17.74
C LEU A 50 -15.60 0.22 -17.46
N LEU A 51 -15.51 0.74 -16.23
CA LEU A 51 -16.18 1.99 -15.84
C LEU A 51 -15.59 3.20 -16.55
N VAL A 52 -14.26 3.28 -16.66
CA VAL A 52 -13.55 4.34 -17.41
C VAL A 52 -13.95 4.30 -18.88
N ALA A 53 -13.94 3.13 -19.52
CA ALA A 53 -14.37 2.96 -20.91
C ALA A 53 -15.84 3.38 -21.13
N SER A 54 -16.69 3.20 -20.10
CA SER A 54 -18.09 3.61 -20.09
C SER A 54 -18.32 5.06 -19.64
N LYS A 55 -17.25 5.85 -19.45
CA LYS A 55 -17.29 7.24 -18.94
C LYS A 55 -17.98 7.41 -17.58
N ARG A 56 -17.99 6.36 -16.75
CA ARG A 56 -18.52 6.37 -15.37
C ARG A 56 -17.39 6.72 -14.39
N PHE A 57 -16.77 7.88 -14.59
CA PHE A 57 -15.53 8.28 -13.92
C PHE A 57 -15.66 8.42 -12.40
N ALA A 58 -16.79 8.89 -11.86
CA ALA A 58 -16.97 9.00 -10.41
C ALA A 58 -16.89 7.62 -9.73
N SER A 59 -17.66 6.65 -10.23
CA SER A 59 -17.62 5.27 -9.75
C SER A 59 -16.27 4.59 -10.01
N ALA A 60 -15.65 4.87 -11.17
CA ALA A 60 -14.32 4.37 -11.48
C ALA A 60 -13.28 4.88 -10.48
N ARG A 61 -13.34 6.16 -10.08
CA ARG A 61 -12.42 6.77 -9.11
C ARG A 61 -12.53 6.09 -7.75
N PHE A 62 -13.74 5.88 -7.26
CA PHE A 62 -13.98 5.13 -6.02
C PHE A 62 -13.37 3.72 -6.09
N LEU A 63 -13.61 3.01 -7.21
CA LEU A 63 -13.16 1.64 -7.37
C LEU A 63 -11.64 1.54 -7.50
N LEU A 64 -11.01 2.48 -8.19
CA LEU A 64 -9.55 2.58 -8.29
C LEU A 64 -8.92 2.88 -6.93
N THR A 65 -9.48 3.82 -6.16
CA THR A 65 -9.03 4.09 -4.79
C THR A 65 -9.12 2.84 -3.92
N THR A 66 -10.21 2.09 -4.04
CA THR A 66 -10.38 0.80 -3.34
C THR A 66 -9.34 -0.23 -3.79
N ALA A 67 -9.07 -0.33 -5.10
CA ALA A 67 -8.03 -1.21 -5.62
C ALA A 67 -6.64 -0.84 -5.07
N ASN A 68 -6.30 0.44 -5.03
CA ASN A 68 -5.06 0.96 -4.46
C ASN A 68 -4.94 0.58 -2.98
N GLU A 69 -6.02 0.69 -2.20
CA GLU A 69 -6.02 0.25 -0.81
C GLU A 69 -5.77 -1.26 -0.66
N GLU A 70 -6.35 -2.09 -1.51
CA GLU A 70 -6.10 -3.54 -1.49
C GLU A 70 -4.65 -3.86 -1.90
N MET A 71 -4.09 -3.09 -2.83
CA MET A 71 -2.69 -3.19 -3.24
C MET A 71 -1.74 -2.75 -2.13
N ALA A 72 -2.10 -1.74 -1.33
CA ALA A 72 -1.32 -1.32 -0.17
C ALA A 72 -1.12 -2.45 0.85
N LYS A 73 -2.13 -3.31 1.03
CA LYS A 73 -2.05 -4.45 1.94
C LYS A 73 -0.96 -5.44 1.53
N ILE A 74 -0.64 -5.54 0.24
CA ILE A 74 0.45 -6.38 -0.26
C ILE A 74 1.78 -5.88 0.31
N TYR A 75 2.04 -4.57 0.25
CA TYR A 75 3.24 -3.98 0.83
C TYR A 75 3.29 -4.13 2.35
N ILE A 76 2.16 -3.94 3.03
CA ILE A 76 2.06 -4.14 4.49
C ILE A 76 2.42 -5.57 4.88
N LEU A 77 1.92 -6.57 4.15
CA LEU A 77 2.26 -7.98 4.41
C LEU A 77 3.75 -8.27 4.13
N LEU A 78 4.33 -7.69 3.08
CA LEU A 78 5.77 -7.79 2.83
C LEU A 78 6.59 -7.12 3.93
N ASP A 79 6.11 -6.00 4.48
CA ASP A 79 6.75 -5.31 5.60
C ASP A 79 6.67 -6.12 6.90
N MET A 80 5.59 -6.88 7.11
CA MET A 80 5.56 -7.88 8.19
C MET A 80 6.67 -8.91 7.99
N CYS A 81 6.86 -9.44 6.78
CA CYS A 81 7.94 -10.40 6.49
C CYS A 81 9.35 -9.85 6.72
N ARG A 82 9.56 -8.53 6.82
CA ARG A 82 10.88 -7.93 7.13
C ARG A 82 11.20 -7.93 8.63
N LEU A 83 10.24 -8.28 9.49
CA LEU A 83 10.39 -8.23 10.94
C LEU A 83 10.66 -9.62 11.52
N ASP A 84 11.40 -9.69 12.62
CA ASP A 84 11.45 -10.90 13.45
C ASP A 84 10.13 -10.98 14.24
N PHE A 85 9.34 -12.03 13.98
CA PHE A 85 7.97 -12.10 14.50
C PHE A 85 7.89 -12.18 16.03
N LYS A 86 8.96 -12.66 16.68
CA LYS A 86 9.02 -12.79 18.14
C LYS A 86 9.55 -11.52 18.79
N LYS A 87 10.53 -10.86 18.17
CA LYS A 87 11.15 -9.64 18.72
C LYS A 87 10.36 -8.37 18.43
N ASN A 88 9.55 -8.35 17.37
CA ASN A 88 8.90 -7.13 16.86
C ASN A 88 7.37 -7.15 16.98
N GLU A 89 6.80 -7.77 18.02
CA GLU A 89 5.35 -7.87 18.22
C GLU A 89 4.62 -6.51 18.15
N SER A 90 5.18 -5.45 18.75
CA SER A 90 4.52 -4.14 18.74
C SER A 90 4.41 -3.55 17.33
N LEU A 91 5.44 -3.72 16.49
CA LEU A 91 5.44 -3.28 15.10
C LEU A 91 4.49 -4.12 14.26
N LEU A 92 4.46 -5.44 14.45
CA LEU A 92 3.49 -6.32 13.79
C LEU A 92 2.04 -5.92 14.09
N ARG A 93 1.74 -5.56 15.34
CA ARG A 93 0.42 -5.07 15.74
C ARG A 93 0.08 -3.73 15.08
N LYS A 94 1.05 -2.82 14.94
CA LYS A 94 0.88 -1.57 14.19
C LYS A 94 0.57 -1.86 12.71
N LEU A 95 1.34 -2.73 12.07
CA LEU A 95 1.11 -3.14 10.67
C LEU A 95 -0.27 -3.79 10.47
N CYS A 96 -0.73 -4.60 11.44
CA CYS A 96 -2.10 -5.13 11.42
C CYS A 96 -3.15 -4.00 11.54
N GLY A 97 -2.84 -2.90 12.24
CA GLY A 97 -3.63 -1.68 12.25
C GLY A 97 -3.64 -0.99 10.88
N SER A 98 -2.47 -0.82 10.27
CA SER A 98 -2.30 -0.24 8.93
C SER A 98 -3.10 -1.01 7.88
N PHE A 99 -3.19 -2.33 7.99
CA PHE A 99 -3.98 -3.18 7.08
C PHE A 99 -5.46 -2.77 6.97
N TYR A 100 -6.03 -2.14 8.00
CA TYR A 100 -7.42 -1.68 8.03
C TYR A 100 -7.57 -0.15 7.96
N ASN A 101 -6.49 0.62 8.01
CA ASN A 101 -6.53 2.07 8.05
C ASN A 101 -6.39 2.67 6.64
N HIS A 102 -7.41 3.40 6.18
CA HIS A 102 -7.45 3.98 4.83
C HIS A 102 -6.35 5.01 4.58
N VAL A 103 -6.03 5.85 5.58
CA VAL A 103 -4.95 6.85 5.50
C VAL A 103 -3.59 6.17 5.38
N LEU A 104 -3.33 5.16 6.21
CA LEU A 104 -2.05 4.45 6.16
C LEU A 104 -1.89 3.65 4.86
N LYS A 105 -2.97 3.01 4.36
CA LYS A 105 -2.95 2.35 3.05
C LYS A 105 -2.68 3.34 1.91
N HIS A 106 -3.24 4.54 1.98
CA HIS A 106 -2.94 5.61 1.02
C HIS A 106 -1.45 5.98 1.03
N ALA A 107 -0.88 6.23 2.22
CA ALA A 107 0.53 6.55 2.37
C ALA A 107 1.45 5.45 1.79
N TYR A 108 1.14 4.17 2.03
CA TYR A 108 1.86 3.05 1.41
C TYR A 108 1.86 3.13 -0.13
N VAL A 109 0.73 3.44 -0.75
CA VAL A 109 0.60 3.54 -2.21
C VAL A 109 1.41 4.73 -2.74
N GLU A 110 1.27 5.90 -2.13
CA GLU A 110 1.95 7.12 -2.59
C GLU A 110 3.47 6.99 -2.48
N LEU A 111 3.98 6.48 -1.35
CA LEU A 111 5.42 6.30 -1.18
C LEU A 111 6.01 5.28 -2.16
N HIS A 112 5.30 4.18 -2.43
CA HIS A 112 5.79 3.21 -3.41
C HIS A 112 5.69 3.71 -4.85
N ARG A 113 4.66 4.52 -5.19
CA ARG A 113 4.56 5.18 -6.50
C ARG A 113 5.71 6.16 -6.71
N ARG A 114 6.07 6.93 -5.68
CA ARG A 114 7.18 7.90 -5.71
C ARG A 114 8.53 7.30 -5.31
N GLY A 115 8.63 5.97 -5.23
CA GLY A 115 9.75 5.22 -4.66
C GLY A 115 11.13 5.60 -5.20
N ASN A 116 11.20 6.03 -6.46
CA ASN A 116 12.44 6.37 -7.15
C ASN A 116 12.92 7.83 -6.92
N ILE A 117 12.08 8.68 -6.33
CA ILE A 117 12.39 10.10 -6.06
C ILE A 117 13.05 10.24 -4.68
N MET A 118 12.75 9.33 -3.75
CA MET A 118 13.31 9.35 -2.41
C MET A 118 14.78 8.88 -2.42
N VAL A 119 15.64 9.63 -1.74
CA VAL A 119 17.10 9.42 -1.75
C VAL A 119 17.56 8.46 -0.65
N ASN A 120 16.89 8.49 0.51
CA ASN A 120 17.16 7.66 1.67
C ASN A 120 15.87 7.41 2.48
N LEU A 121 15.96 6.55 3.48
CA LEU A 121 14.80 6.17 4.30
C LEU A 121 14.26 7.33 5.16
N ARG A 122 15.11 8.29 5.57
CA ARG A 122 14.66 9.52 6.24
C ARG A 122 13.73 10.35 5.36
N HIS A 123 14.10 10.55 4.09
CA HIS A 123 13.23 11.25 3.15
C HIS A 123 11.92 10.48 2.92
N ALA A 124 11.94 9.15 2.95
CA ALA A 124 10.71 8.35 2.92
C ALA A 124 9.84 8.58 4.17
N LYS A 125 10.43 8.70 5.36
CA LYS A 125 9.72 9.02 6.60
C LYS A 125 9.08 10.41 6.56
N GLU A 126 9.78 11.41 6.07
CA GLU A 126 9.25 12.78 5.91
C GLU A 126 8.02 12.78 4.97
N ASN A 127 8.09 12.04 3.86
CA ASN A 127 6.95 11.87 2.96
C ASN A 127 5.82 11.07 3.63
N TRP A 128 6.13 10.06 4.45
CA TRP A 128 5.12 9.32 5.20
C TRP A 128 4.34 10.24 6.16
N GLU A 129 5.03 11.14 6.86
CA GLU A 129 4.39 12.09 7.79
C GLU A 129 3.43 13.04 7.04
N VAL A 130 3.81 13.50 5.85
CA VAL A 130 2.93 14.26 4.95
C VAL A 130 1.70 13.43 4.55
N GLU A 131 1.90 12.23 4.01
CA GLU A 131 0.83 11.38 3.48
C GLU A 131 -0.05 10.74 4.58
N THR A 132 0.28 10.94 5.86
CA THR A 132 -0.54 10.50 7.00
C THR A 132 -1.19 11.64 7.78
N THR A 133 -0.95 12.89 7.36
CA THR A 133 -1.54 14.09 7.96
C THR A 133 -3.05 14.11 7.71
N LYS A 134 -3.85 14.02 8.79
CA LYS A 134 -5.31 13.85 8.67
C LYS A 134 -6.06 15.12 8.31
N TRP A 135 -5.53 16.25 8.75
CA TRP A 135 -6.09 17.58 8.61
C TRP A 135 -4.95 18.53 8.33
N TRP A 136 -5.05 19.26 7.23
CA TRP A 136 -4.12 20.31 6.87
C TRP A 136 -4.64 21.61 7.47
N PRO A 137 -3.87 22.25 8.36
CA PRO A 137 -4.30 23.49 8.98
C PRO A 137 -4.49 24.55 7.90
N ASN A 138 -5.51 25.38 8.06
CA ASN A 138 -5.55 26.62 7.33
C ASN A 138 -4.56 27.62 7.97
N ASP A 139 -3.49 27.92 7.24
CA ASP A 139 -2.44 28.84 7.69
C ASP A 139 -2.87 30.33 7.64
N ASP A 140 -4.05 30.64 7.06
CA ASP A 140 -4.65 31.97 7.02
C ASP A 140 -5.99 32.02 7.78
N PRO A 141 -6.00 32.43 9.06
CA PRO A 141 -7.21 32.57 9.86
C PRO A 141 -8.22 33.60 9.33
N GLU A 142 -7.77 34.55 8.49
CA GLU A 142 -8.63 35.60 7.93
C GLU A 142 -9.38 35.16 6.66
N SER A 143 -8.91 34.09 6.00
CA SER A 143 -9.58 33.54 4.81
C SER A 143 -10.96 32.93 5.11
N GLY A 144 -11.19 32.51 6.36
CA GLY A 144 -12.42 31.83 6.78
C GLY A 144 -12.57 30.40 6.23
N GLU A 145 -11.58 29.87 5.51
CA GLU A 145 -11.61 28.50 4.99
C GLU A 145 -11.38 27.48 6.13
N PRO A 146 -12.08 26.34 6.15
CA PRO A 146 -11.86 25.30 7.16
C PRO A 146 -10.56 24.53 6.91
N ASP A 147 -10.05 23.86 7.95
CA ASP A 147 -8.98 22.87 7.81
C ASP A 147 -9.35 21.83 6.75
N MET A 148 -8.41 21.50 5.87
CA MET A 148 -8.66 20.59 4.76
C MET A 148 -8.49 19.13 5.20
N PRO A 149 -9.47 18.24 4.96
CA PRO A 149 -9.33 16.84 5.31
C PRO A 149 -8.30 16.14 4.42
N HIS A 150 -7.82 14.98 4.89
CA HIS A 150 -6.89 14.14 4.14
C HIS A 150 -7.43 13.73 2.76
N ALA A 151 -6.52 13.56 1.78
CA ALA A 151 -6.82 13.19 0.40
C ALA A 151 -7.72 11.94 0.23
N THR A 152 -7.71 11.03 1.21
CA THR A 152 -8.61 9.85 1.21
C THR A 152 -10.09 10.22 1.26
N VAL A 153 -10.47 11.34 1.90
CA VAL A 153 -11.86 11.79 1.93
C VAL A 153 -12.33 12.12 0.50
N PHE A 154 -11.55 12.94 -0.21
CA PHE A 154 -11.85 13.33 -1.59
C PHE A 154 -11.76 12.19 -2.61
N SER A 155 -10.85 11.24 -2.41
CA SER A 155 -10.64 10.14 -3.36
C SER A 155 -11.55 8.94 -3.13
N ARG A 156 -12.14 8.80 -1.93
CA ARG A 156 -12.93 7.63 -1.53
C ARG A 156 -14.38 7.94 -1.23
N GLU A 157 -14.69 9.08 -0.63
CA GLU A 157 -16.03 9.38 -0.13
C GLU A 157 -16.77 10.29 -1.10
N MET A 158 -16.09 11.34 -1.57
CA MET A 158 -16.64 12.29 -2.54
C MET A 158 -17.14 11.64 -3.85
N PRO A 159 -16.51 10.59 -4.42
CA PRO A 159 -17.03 9.99 -5.65
C PRO A 159 -18.25 9.08 -5.44
N LEU A 160 -18.69 8.85 -4.19
CA LEU A 160 -19.74 7.89 -3.83
C LEU A 160 -20.99 8.55 -3.26
N TYR A 161 -20.83 9.55 -2.40
CA TYR A 161 -21.94 10.11 -1.64
C TYR A 161 -22.51 11.38 -2.27
N VAL A 162 -23.83 11.51 -2.19
CA VAL A 162 -24.52 12.80 -2.31
C VAL A 162 -24.33 13.51 -0.98
N ASP A 163 -23.97 14.79 -1.03
CA ASP A 163 -23.73 15.60 0.16
C ASP A 163 -24.46 16.94 0.06
N TYR A 164 -24.59 17.64 1.17
CA TYR A 164 -25.07 19.03 1.20
C TYR A 164 -23.89 19.95 1.52
N ILE A 165 -23.53 20.80 0.56
CA ILE A 165 -22.41 21.73 0.73
C ILE A 165 -22.95 22.97 1.44
N GLU A 166 -22.62 23.11 2.72
CA GLU A 166 -23.12 24.21 3.56
C GLU A 166 -22.71 25.58 3.02
N TYR A 167 -21.50 25.72 2.48
CA TYR A 167 -21.03 26.98 1.90
C TYR A 167 -21.89 27.41 0.69
N ASP A 168 -22.19 26.47 -0.21
CA ASP A 168 -22.96 26.72 -1.43
C ASP A 168 -24.48 26.68 -1.19
N GLN A 169 -24.93 26.14 -0.04
CA GLN A 169 -26.34 25.89 0.29
C GLN A 169 -27.05 25.00 -0.74
N GLU A 170 -26.34 24.01 -1.29
CA GLU A 170 -26.83 23.14 -2.36
C GLU A 170 -26.52 21.66 -2.11
N TRP A 171 -27.37 20.78 -2.68
CA TRP A 171 -27.10 19.35 -2.74
C TRP A 171 -26.12 19.06 -3.87
N TRP A 172 -24.96 18.51 -3.52
CA TRP A 172 -23.92 18.12 -4.46
C TRP A 172 -24.00 16.62 -4.75
N LEU A 173 -23.84 16.25 -6.02
CA LEU A 173 -23.73 14.86 -6.45
C LEU A 173 -22.41 14.60 -7.18
N PRO A 174 -21.87 13.37 -7.13
CA PRO A 174 -20.66 13.02 -7.85
C PRO A 174 -20.78 13.23 -9.36
N SER A 175 -19.95 14.12 -9.91
CA SER A 175 -19.89 14.42 -11.33
C SER A 175 -18.86 13.54 -12.06
N ASN A 176 -19.28 12.94 -13.17
CA ASN A 176 -18.36 12.23 -14.07
C ASN A 176 -17.45 13.21 -14.83
N GLU A 177 -17.91 14.44 -15.08
CA GLU A 177 -17.11 15.45 -15.77
C GLU A 177 -15.91 15.86 -14.89
N ASP A 178 -16.17 16.20 -13.63
CA ASP A 178 -15.14 16.58 -12.66
C ASP A 178 -14.15 15.43 -12.44
N ALA A 179 -14.66 14.21 -12.29
CA ALA A 179 -13.86 13.01 -12.06
C ALA A 179 -13.06 12.56 -13.29
N SER A 180 -13.42 13.02 -14.51
CA SER A 180 -12.72 12.62 -15.73
C SER A 180 -11.25 13.06 -15.74
N SER A 181 -10.98 14.23 -15.14
CA SER A 181 -9.62 14.78 -14.98
C SER A 181 -8.69 13.85 -14.20
N TYR A 182 -9.23 13.09 -13.23
CA TYR A 182 -8.48 12.12 -12.43
C TYR A 182 -7.87 11.01 -13.29
N PHE A 183 -8.52 10.66 -14.40
CA PHE A 183 -8.07 9.64 -15.36
C PHE A 183 -7.39 10.27 -16.59
N GLY A 184 -7.26 11.60 -16.63
CA GLY A 184 -6.52 12.30 -17.66
C GLY A 184 -5.00 12.15 -17.49
N LYS A 185 -4.25 12.30 -18.58
CA LYS A 185 -2.79 12.47 -18.50
C LYS A 185 -2.49 13.93 -18.19
N MET A 186 -1.94 14.22 -17.02
CA MET A 186 -1.18 15.47 -16.84
C MET A 186 0.18 15.29 -17.52
N SER A 187 0.64 16.33 -18.22
CA SER A 187 1.59 16.33 -19.36
C SER A 187 2.92 15.56 -19.24
N THR A 188 3.27 14.98 -18.09
CA THR A 188 4.49 14.18 -17.87
C THR A 188 4.34 12.98 -16.94
N LEU A 189 3.18 12.77 -16.31
CA LEU A 189 2.94 11.67 -15.38
C LEU A 189 2.02 10.62 -16.02
N LEU A 190 2.26 9.35 -15.69
CA LEU A 190 1.32 8.28 -16.03
C LEU A 190 -0.05 8.60 -15.42
N ASN A 191 -1.11 8.22 -16.13
CA ASN A 191 -2.46 8.23 -15.57
C ASN A 191 -2.47 7.31 -14.33
N VAL A 192 -3.15 7.71 -13.26
CA VAL A 192 -3.31 6.94 -12.01
C VAL A 192 -3.73 5.48 -12.19
N LEU A 193 -4.50 5.18 -13.25
CA LEU A 193 -4.89 3.84 -13.65
C LEU A 193 -3.73 3.07 -14.30
N ASP A 194 -2.93 3.73 -15.13
CA ASP A 194 -1.72 3.11 -15.73
C ASP A 194 -0.72 2.74 -14.63
N ASP A 195 -0.55 3.60 -13.62
CA ASP A 195 0.29 3.32 -12.45
C ASP A 195 -0.21 2.10 -11.66
N ALA A 196 -1.52 2.03 -11.39
CA ALA A 196 -2.13 0.89 -10.71
C ALA A 196 -1.97 -0.40 -11.52
N MET A 197 -2.14 -0.33 -12.85
CA MET A 197 -1.93 -1.47 -13.75
C MET A 197 -0.47 -1.92 -13.78
N GLU A 198 0.49 -0.99 -13.76
CA GLU A 198 1.92 -1.33 -13.73
C GLU A 198 2.31 -1.99 -12.41
N PHE A 199 1.79 -1.50 -11.28
CA PHE A 199 1.98 -2.18 -10.00
C PHE A 199 1.35 -3.59 -10.02
N LEU A 200 0.12 -3.73 -10.52
CA LEU A 200 -0.54 -5.03 -10.65
C LEU A 200 0.30 -6.02 -11.48
N LYS A 201 0.85 -5.57 -12.62
CA LYS A 201 1.75 -6.39 -13.46
C LYS A 201 2.98 -6.85 -12.68
N ARG A 202 3.57 -5.99 -11.84
CA ARG A 202 4.70 -6.37 -10.98
C ARG A 202 4.31 -7.42 -9.94
N VAL A 203 3.13 -7.29 -9.32
CA VAL A 203 2.62 -8.31 -8.37
C VAL A 203 2.38 -9.63 -9.12
N GLU A 204 1.69 -9.60 -10.27
CA GLU A 204 1.43 -10.78 -11.09
C GLU A 204 2.73 -11.46 -11.52
N PHE A 205 3.72 -10.69 -11.96
CA PHE A 205 5.04 -11.18 -12.30
C PHE A 205 5.72 -11.85 -11.10
N SER A 206 5.65 -11.24 -9.92
CA SER A 206 6.23 -11.79 -8.70
C SER A 206 5.56 -13.11 -8.30
N HIS A 207 4.24 -13.21 -8.43
CA HIS A 207 3.51 -14.45 -8.20
C HIS A 207 3.89 -15.54 -9.22
N LYS A 208 3.80 -15.23 -10.53
CA LYS A 208 4.09 -16.19 -11.62
C LYS A 208 5.51 -16.73 -11.60
N THR A 209 6.47 -15.97 -11.07
CA THR A 209 7.87 -16.38 -10.97
C THR A 209 8.20 -17.13 -9.68
N GLY A 210 7.22 -17.34 -8.78
CA GLY A 210 7.44 -18.03 -7.52
C GLY A 210 8.03 -17.15 -6.40
N LEU A 211 8.13 -15.84 -6.61
CA LEU A 211 8.67 -14.93 -5.60
C LEU A 211 7.71 -14.70 -4.44
N LEU A 212 6.40 -14.89 -4.63
CA LEU A 212 5.42 -14.78 -3.53
C LEU A 212 5.11 -16.13 -2.87
N GLU A 213 5.84 -17.18 -3.22
CA GLU A 213 5.70 -18.51 -2.61
C GLU A 213 6.46 -18.59 -1.29
N PHE A 214 6.06 -19.54 -0.45
CA PHE A 214 6.62 -19.76 0.89
C PHE A 214 8.15 -19.73 0.93
N THR A 215 8.81 -20.49 0.06
CA THR A 215 10.28 -20.61 0.06
C THR A 215 10.97 -19.27 -0.19
N SER A 216 10.47 -18.49 -1.16
CA SER A 216 11.03 -17.17 -1.50
C SER A 216 10.78 -16.15 -0.39
N LEU A 217 9.59 -16.16 0.22
CA LEU A 217 9.26 -15.28 1.35
C LEU A 217 10.02 -15.66 2.61
N LYS A 218 10.30 -16.95 2.84
CA LYS A 218 11.13 -17.41 3.94
C LYS A 218 12.56 -16.92 3.82
N ILE A 219 13.18 -17.05 2.64
CA ILE A 219 14.53 -16.51 2.40
C ILE A 219 14.56 -15.00 2.61
N PHE A 220 13.54 -14.30 2.11
CA PHE A 220 13.39 -12.86 2.31
C PHE A 220 13.32 -12.49 3.80
N HIS A 221 12.47 -13.18 4.56
CA HIS A 221 12.32 -13.00 6.00
C HIS A 221 13.61 -13.29 6.77
N ASP A 222 14.19 -14.47 6.55
CA ASP A 222 15.41 -14.91 7.22
C ASP A 222 16.57 -13.92 6.96
N PHE A 223 16.65 -13.34 5.76
CA PHE A 223 17.65 -12.31 5.45
C PHE A 223 17.42 -11.03 6.26
N PHE A 224 16.20 -10.51 6.31
CA PHE A 224 15.90 -9.29 7.04
C PHE A 224 16.12 -9.43 8.56
N GLN A 225 15.99 -10.63 9.12
CA GLN A 225 16.35 -10.89 10.51
C GLN A 225 17.85 -10.67 10.83
N THR A 226 18.72 -10.70 9.82
CA THR A 226 20.18 -10.57 10.00
C THR A 226 20.69 -9.14 9.87
N ILE A 227 19.85 -8.21 9.45
CA ILE A 227 20.27 -6.83 9.14
C ILE A 227 19.51 -5.82 10.00
N THR A 228 20.16 -4.68 10.26
CA THR A 228 19.52 -3.53 10.90
C THR A 228 19.39 -2.41 9.89
N ILE A 229 18.14 -1.99 9.62
CA ILE A 229 17.85 -0.88 8.73
C ILE A 229 17.92 0.45 9.50
N LYS A 230 18.71 1.39 8.99
CA LYS A 230 18.88 2.74 9.55
C LYS A 230 18.19 3.78 8.67
N GLU A 231 17.85 4.95 9.25
CA GLU A 231 17.18 6.03 8.51
C GLU A 231 18.05 6.65 7.39
N ASP A 232 19.38 6.55 7.49
CA ASP A 232 20.31 7.01 6.46
C ASP A 232 20.51 6.01 5.31
N LEU A 233 19.83 4.86 5.32
CA LEU A 233 19.90 3.86 4.26
C LEU A 233 19.61 4.51 2.91
N SER A 234 20.61 4.52 2.03
CA SER A 234 20.50 5.08 0.69
C SER A 234 19.74 4.15 -0.26
N ARG A 235 19.25 4.70 -1.38
CA ARG A 235 18.62 3.90 -2.43
C ARG A 235 19.57 2.84 -3.00
N SER A 236 20.86 3.15 -3.15
CA SER A 236 21.88 2.20 -3.63
C SER A 236 22.09 1.05 -2.65
N ASP A 237 22.17 1.34 -1.35
CA ASP A 237 22.34 0.29 -0.33
C ASP A 237 21.11 -0.61 -0.26
N LEU A 238 19.91 -0.02 -0.38
CA LEU A 238 18.67 -0.77 -0.47
C LEU A 238 18.64 -1.69 -1.71
N VAL A 239 19.12 -1.23 -2.87
CA VAL A 239 19.26 -2.05 -4.08
C VAL A 239 20.24 -3.21 -3.83
N ASN A 240 21.37 -2.96 -3.18
CA ASN A 240 22.35 -3.99 -2.84
C ASN A 240 21.74 -5.07 -1.92
N ILE A 241 20.97 -4.66 -0.90
CA ILE A 241 20.22 -5.58 -0.03
C ILE A 241 19.32 -6.51 -0.87
N TYR A 242 18.54 -5.97 -1.80
CA TYR A 242 17.65 -6.78 -2.64
C TYR A 242 18.40 -7.66 -3.65
N GLN A 243 19.58 -7.27 -4.11
CA GLN A 243 20.45 -8.11 -4.93
C GLN A 243 20.96 -9.32 -4.14
N GLU A 244 21.39 -9.13 -2.89
CA GLU A 244 21.84 -10.23 -2.02
C GLU A 244 20.69 -11.19 -1.68
N ILE A 245 19.50 -10.67 -1.40
CA ILE A 245 18.29 -11.49 -1.26
C ILE A 245 18.04 -12.29 -2.55
N GLY A 246 18.14 -11.64 -3.72
CA GLY A 246 17.97 -12.30 -5.01
C GLY A 246 18.97 -13.43 -5.25
N LYS A 247 20.24 -13.27 -4.83
CA LYS A 247 21.26 -14.34 -4.92
C LYS A 247 20.88 -15.55 -4.07
N LYS A 248 20.45 -15.34 -2.82
CA LYS A 248 20.00 -16.42 -1.92
C LYS A 248 18.76 -17.15 -2.45
N ILE A 249 17.82 -16.38 -3.01
CA ILE A 249 16.64 -16.96 -3.68
C ILE A 249 17.08 -17.81 -4.88
N PHE A 250 17.99 -17.31 -5.72
CA PHE A 250 18.51 -18.04 -6.87
C PHE A 250 19.18 -19.36 -6.45
N GLU A 251 20.03 -19.34 -5.43
CA GLU A 251 20.71 -20.53 -4.89
C GLU A 251 19.73 -21.64 -4.47
N THR A 252 18.56 -21.28 -3.96
CA THR A 252 17.57 -22.24 -3.42
C THR A 252 16.50 -22.64 -4.43
N THR A 253 16.08 -21.71 -5.29
CA THR A 253 14.87 -21.87 -6.13
C THR A 253 15.17 -21.82 -7.62
N SER A 254 16.41 -21.53 -8.01
CA SER A 254 16.82 -21.23 -9.40
C SER A 254 16.10 -20.03 -10.05
N ILE A 255 15.35 -19.21 -9.27
CA ILE A 255 14.73 -17.98 -9.77
C ILE A 255 15.84 -16.94 -10.04
N PRO A 256 15.97 -16.42 -11.28
CA PRO A 256 17.04 -15.48 -11.60
C PRO A 256 17.00 -14.20 -10.75
N VAL A 257 18.17 -13.72 -10.29
CA VAL A 257 18.31 -12.48 -9.49
C VAL A 257 17.59 -11.28 -10.13
N LYS A 258 17.65 -11.16 -11.46
CA LYS A 258 16.97 -10.10 -12.22
C LYS A 258 15.45 -10.08 -12.03
N TYR A 259 14.83 -11.21 -11.64
CA TYR A 259 13.39 -11.28 -11.35
C TYR A 259 13.11 -10.67 -9.98
N THR A 260 13.91 -10.98 -8.96
CA THR A 260 13.85 -10.30 -7.66
C THR A 260 13.94 -8.79 -7.84
N MET A 261 14.86 -8.31 -8.68
CA MET A 261 15.03 -6.87 -8.94
C MET A 261 13.86 -6.19 -9.67
N LYS A 262 13.03 -6.95 -10.40
CA LYS A 262 11.82 -6.46 -11.07
C LYS A 262 10.54 -6.66 -10.25
N SER A 263 10.63 -7.44 -9.18
CA SER A 263 9.49 -7.84 -8.35
C SER A 263 9.01 -6.73 -7.41
N ILE A 264 7.97 -7.02 -6.65
CA ILE A 264 7.45 -6.14 -5.60
C ILE A 264 8.31 -6.09 -4.33
N TYR A 265 9.32 -6.95 -4.20
CA TYR A 265 10.26 -6.89 -3.08
C TYR A 265 11.02 -5.57 -3.04
N VAL A 266 11.39 -5.05 -4.22
CA VAL A 266 12.18 -3.82 -4.33
C VAL A 266 11.31 -2.60 -4.03
N GLY A 267 11.39 -2.14 -2.79
CA GLY A 267 10.70 -0.97 -2.28
C GLY A 267 11.31 -0.50 -0.95
N TRP A 268 10.95 0.70 -0.51
CA TRP A 268 11.36 1.17 0.82
C TRP A 268 10.69 0.31 1.92
N PRO A 269 11.43 -0.11 2.96
CA PRO A 269 10.84 -0.75 4.13
C PRO A 269 10.13 0.29 5.00
N LEU A 270 8.80 0.24 5.11
CA LEU A 270 8.00 1.26 5.82
C LEU A 270 7.51 0.77 7.19
N TYR A 271 7.92 -0.41 7.64
CA TYR A 271 7.47 -1.04 8.88
C TYR A 271 7.82 -0.29 10.17
N ASN A 272 8.67 0.73 10.10
CA ASN A 272 9.06 1.56 11.24
C ASN A 272 8.24 2.85 11.37
N PHE A 273 7.34 3.14 10.41
CA PHE A 273 6.59 4.39 10.35
C PHE A 273 5.17 4.27 10.91
#